data_AF-A0A929HEH5-F1
#
_entry.id   AF-A0A929HEH5-F1
#
_cell.length_a   1.000
_cell.length_b   1.000
_cell.length_c   1.000
_cell.angle_alpha   90.00
_cell.angle_beta   90.00
_cell.angle_gamma   90.00
#
_symmetry.space_group_name_H-M   'P 1'
#
loop_
_entity.id
_entity.type
_entity.pdbx_description
1 polymer ?
#
loop_
_entity_poly.entity_id
_entity_poly.type
_entity_poly.pdbx_seq_one_letter_code
_entity_poly.pdbx_strand_id
1 'polypeptide(L)'
;MTVQHDENKPLYRGKGLDIYLKLLKLRYSYVDINDLLNYAQMEPYQVNDEAHLFSQKQVNLFHERLVQITGNKNIAREAGRFASSPEALGSMRGSILGL
;
A
#
# COMPACT_ATOMS: atom_id res chain seq x y z
N MET A 1 12.77 19.50 21.50
CA MET A 1 12.62 18.11 21.98
C MET A 1 12.18 17.27 20.79
N THR A 2 13.08 16.55 20.15
CA THR A 2 12.71 15.61 19.09
C THR A 2 12.10 14.38 19.75
N VAL A 3 10.79 14.18 19.61
CA VAL A 3 10.14 12.93 20.00
C VAL A 3 10.78 11.83 19.17
N GLN A 4 11.53 10.93 19.81
CA GLN A 4 12.02 9.74 19.13
C GLN A 4 10.80 8.85 18.84
N HIS A 5 10.46 8.71 17.56
CA HIS A 5 9.39 7.83 17.12
C HIS A 5 10.01 6.46 16.85
N ASP A 6 9.56 5.43 17.57
CA ASP A 6 9.93 4.05 17.26
C ASP A 6 9.24 3.62 15.96
N GLU A 7 10.01 3.58 14.88
CA GLU A 7 9.52 3.22 13.55
C GLU A 7 9.09 1.76 13.42
N ASN A 8 9.43 0.90 14.39
CA ASN A 8 9.04 -0.51 14.40
C ASN A 8 7.69 -0.73 15.10
N LYS A 9 7.15 0.27 15.78
CA LYS A 9 5.84 0.17 16.41
C LYS A 9 4.75 -0.04 15.33
N PRO A 10 3.93 -1.10 15.41
CA PRO A 10 2.86 -1.33 14.46
C PRO A 10 1.73 -0.32 14.67
N LEU A 11 1.49 0.54 13.68
CA LEU A 11 0.58 1.68 13.77
C LEU A 11 -0.34 1.86 12.55
N TYR A 12 0.06 1.33 11.39
CA TYR A 12 -0.59 1.60 10.11
C TYR A 12 -1.48 0.43 9.67
N ARG A 13 -2.70 0.73 9.20
CA ARG A 13 -3.61 -0.27 8.63
C ARG A 13 -3.26 -0.60 7.18
N GLY A 14 -3.48 -1.85 6.78
CA GLY A 14 -3.20 -2.35 5.42
C GLY A 14 -4.02 -1.72 4.29
N LYS A 15 -5.19 -1.11 4.58
CA LYS A 15 -6.09 -0.55 3.56
C LYS A 15 -5.43 0.46 2.61
N GLY A 16 -4.44 1.21 3.09
CA GLY A 16 -3.65 2.10 2.24
C GLY A 16 -2.81 1.34 1.21
N LEU A 17 -2.19 0.23 1.62
CA LEU A 17 -1.37 -0.65 0.78
C LEU A 17 -2.20 -1.36 -0.30
N ASP A 18 -3.44 -1.76 0.02
CA ASP A 18 -4.34 -2.40 -0.93
C ASP A 18 -4.58 -1.57 -2.19
N ILE A 19 -4.70 -0.25 -2.03
CA ILE A 19 -4.87 0.68 -3.15
C ILE A 19 -3.66 0.60 -4.08
N TYR A 20 -2.45 0.57 -3.53
CA TYR A 20 -1.23 0.40 -4.32
C TYR A 20 -1.19 -0.96 -5.01
N LEU A 21 -1.50 -2.05 -4.30
CA LEU A 21 -1.50 -3.39 -4.89
C LEU A 21 -2.48 -3.50 -6.07
N LYS A 22 -3.67 -2.89 -5.95
CA LYS A 22 -4.64 -2.81 -7.05
C LYS A 22 -4.15 -1.95 -8.21
N LEU A 23 -3.56 -0.79 -7.92
CA LEU A 23 -2.95 0.06 -8.93
C LEU A 23 -1.87 -0.70 -9.70
N LEU A 24 -0.98 -1.40 -9.00
CA LEU A 24 0.10 -2.18 -9.60
C LEU A 24 -0.45 -3.26 -10.54
N LYS A 25 -1.44 -4.05 -10.09
CA LYS A 25 -2.06 -5.08 -10.91
C LYS A 25 -2.65 -4.53 -12.23
N LEU A 26 -3.16 -3.29 -12.21
CA LEU A 26 -3.81 -2.69 -13.37
C LEU A 26 -2.87 -1.90 -14.29
N ARG A 27 -1.87 -1.19 -13.72
CA ARG A 27 -1.04 -0.21 -14.45
C ARG A 27 0.43 -0.59 -14.50
N TYR A 28 0.89 -1.48 -13.63
CA TYR A 28 2.27 -1.90 -13.48
C TYR A 28 2.35 -3.44 -13.40
N SER A 29 1.71 -4.14 -14.34
CA SER A 29 1.58 -5.60 -14.33
C SER A 29 2.91 -6.36 -14.42
N TYR A 30 4.00 -5.67 -14.73
CA TYR A 30 5.37 -6.19 -14.72
C TYR A 30 6.00 -6.22 -13.32
N VAL A 31 5.37 -5.60 -12.32
CA VAL A 31 5.87 -5.58 -10.94
C VAL A 31 5.54 -6.90 -10.24
N ASP A 32 6.57 -7.55 -9.70
CA ASP A 32 6.40 -8.69 -8.80
C ASP A 32 5.98 -8.21 -7.41
N ILE A 33 4.75 -8.52 -7.02
CA ILE A 33 4.19 -8.14 -5.73
C ILE A 33 4.88 -8.86 -4.57
N ASN A 34 5.33 -10.09 -4.77
CA ASN A 34 6.01 -10.83 -3.70
C ASN A 34 7.39 -10.22 -3.42
N ASP A 35 8.14 -9.84 -4.46
CA ASP A 35 9.41 -9.12 -4.30
C ASP A 35 9.21 -7.78 -3.56
N LEU A 36 8.18 -7.02 -3.94
CA LEU A 36 7.83 -5.76 -3.30
C LEU A 36 7.55 -5.94 -1.79
N LEU A 37 6.71 -6.90 -1.43
CA LEU A 37 6.33 -7.14 -0.04
C LEU A 37 7.50 -7.70 0.78
N ASN A 38 8.28 -8.62 0.20
CA ASN A 38 9.48 -9.18 0.84
C ASN A 38 10.50 -8.07 1.17
N TYR A 39 10.75 -7.15 0.23
CA TYR A 39 11.63 -6.00 0.49
C TYR A 39 11.10 -5.12 1.64
N ALA A 40 9.77 -4.96 1.71
CA ALA A 40 9.10 -4.20 2.75
C ALA A 40 8.99 -4.93 4.10
N GLN A 41 9.51 -6.16 4.21
CA GLN A 41 9.36 -7.02 5.39
C GLN A 41 7.88 -7.27 5.71
N MET A 42 7.05 -7.44 4.67
CA MET A 42 5.62 -7.73 4.75
C MET A 42 5.35 -9.09 4.13
N GLU A 43 4.50 -9.87 4.78
CA GLU A 43 4.03 -11.14 4.22
C GLU A 43 2.76 -10.91 3.38
N PRO A 44 2.58 -11.61 2.24
CA PRO A 44 1.39 -11.44 1.39
C PRO A 44 0.06 -11.63 2.10
N TYR A 45 0.00 -12.54 3.08
CA TYR A 45 -1.23 -12.79 3.84
C TYR A 45 -1.56 -11.66 4.82
N GLN A 46 -0.55 -10.93 5.33
CA GLN A 46 -0.75 -9.82 6.28
C GLN A 46 -1.48 -8.64 5.65
N VAL A 47 -1.30 -8.42 4.34
CA VAL A 47 -1.95 -7.29 3.66
C VAL A 47 -3.46 -7.50 3.55
N ASN A 48 -3.90 -8.76 3.45
CA ASN A 48 -5.32 -9.12 3.43
C ASN A 48 -5.93 -9.26 4.84
N ASP A 49 -5.11 -9.21 5.90
CA ASP A 49 -5.56 -9.31 7.29
C ASP A 49 -5.87 -7.91 7.84
N GLU A 50 -7.16 -7.60 7.98
CA GLU A 50 -7.62 -6.29 8.48
C GLU A 50 -7.21 -6.01 9.95
N ALA A 51 -6.86 -7.05 10.72
CA ALA A 51 -6.39 -6.92 12.09
C ALA A 51 -4.87 -6.66 12.16
N HIS A 52 -4.13 -6.89 11.07
CA HIS A 52 -2.70 -6.67 11.04
C HIS A 52 -2.37 -5.18 10.94
N LEU A 53 -1.41 -4.74 11.77
CA LEU A 53 -0.87 -3.39 11.76
C LEU A 53 0.58 -3.42 11.33
N PHE A 54 0.92 -2.55 10.39
CA PHE A 54 2.27 -2.37 9.87
C PHE A 54 3.00 -1.24 10.60
N SER A 55 4.32 -1.35 10.67
CA SER A 55 5.19 -0.33 11.24
C SER A 55 5.51 0.79 10.24
N GLN A 56 5.97 1.94 10.74
CA GLN A 56 6.42 3.04 9.86
C GLN A 56 7.54 2.57 8.94
N LYS A 57 8.47 1.77 9.47
CA LYS A 57 9.58 1.21 8.71
C LYS A 57 9.09 0.36 7.54
N GLN A 58 8.13 -0.54 7.77
CA GLN A 58 7.57 -1.38 6.70
C GLN A 58 6.90 -0.51 5.62
N VAL A 59 6.09 0.47 6.01
CA VAL A 59 5.43 1.40 5.06
C VAL A 59 6.46 2.20 4.26
N ASN A 60 7.53 2.67 4.90
CA ASN A 60 8.62 3.40 4.23
C ASN A 60 9.33 2.53 3.20
N LEU A 61 9.71 1.30 3.57
CA LEU A 61 10.37 0.35 2.67
C LEU A 61 9.47 -0.03 1.49
N PHE A 62 8.17 -0.22 1.73
CA PHE A 62 7.18 -0.47 0.69
C PHE A 62 7.14 0.68 -0.32
N HIS A 63 7.04 1.93 0.15
CA HIS A 63 7.02 3.10 -0.72
C HIS A 63 8.35 3.30 -1.46
N GLU A 64 9.48 3.10 -0.79
CA GLU A 64 10.80 3.18 -1.41
C GLU A 64 10.92 2.19 -2.57
N ARG A 65 10.57 0.93 -2.33
CA ARG A 65 10.62 -0.12 -3.35
C ARG A 65 9.68 0.15 -4.51
N LEU A 66 8.47 0.65 -4.24
CA LEU A 66 7.53 1.10 -5.28
C LEU A 66 8.16 2.12 -6.22
N VAL A 67 8.81 3.16 -5.68
CA VAL A 67 9.45 4.20 -6.51
C VAL A 67 10.61 3.61 -7.32
N GLN A 68 11.40 2.70 -6.74
CA GLN A 68 12.51 2.04 -7.43
C GLN A 68 12.04 1.18 -8.61
N ILE A 69 11.04 0.31 -8.40
CA ILE A 69 10.60 -0.65 -9.42
C ILE A 69 9.73 -0.02 -10.51
N THR A 70 8.94 1.00 -10.17
CA THR A 70 8.06 1.68 -11.14
C THR A 70 8.72 2.88 -11.82
N GLY A 71 9.82 3.39 -11.26
CA GLY A 71 10.45 4.65 -11.67
C GLY A 71 9.60 5.89 -11.39
N ASN A 72 8.41 5.74 -10.79
CA ASN A 72 7.45 6.82 -10.60
C ASN A 72 7.56 7.45 -9.21
N LYS A 73 8.28 8.57 -9.11
CA LYS A 73 8.40 9.36 -7.88
C LYS A 73 7.07 9.93 -7.37
N ASN A 74 6.04 9.98 -8.23
CA ASN A 74 4.71 10.49 -7.92
C ASN A 74 3.70 9.37 -7.67
N ILE A 75 4.13 8.12 -7.47
CA ILE A 75 3.24 6.96 -7.34
C ILE A 75 2.24 7.11 -6.20
N ALA A 76 2.58 7.79 -5.11
CA ALA A 76 1.63 8.09 -4.04
C ALA A 76 0.47 9.00 -4.51
N ARG A 77 0.78 10.01 -5.32
CA ARG A 77 -0.23 10.89 -5.92
C ARG A 77 -1.09 10.13 -6.92
N GLU A 78 -0.49 9.23 -7.70
CA GLU A 78 -1.23 8.38 -8.62
C GLU A 78 -2.17 7.41 -7.87
N ALA A 79 -1.68 6.74 -6.84
CA ALA A 79 -2.47 5.87 -5.98
C ALA A 79 -3.64 6.62 -5.34
N GLY A 80 -3.43 7.86 -4.88
CA GLY A 80 -4.49 8.72 -4.38
C GLY A 80 -5.57 9.01 -5.43
N ARG A 81 -5.18 9.34 -6.68
CA ARG A 81 -6.14 9.54 -7.79
C ARG A 81 -6.87 8.25 -8.17
N PHE A 82 -6.15 7.14 -8.16
CA PHE A 82 -6.70 5.81 -8.43
C PHE A 82 -7.72 5.40 -7.38
N ALA A 83 -7.47 5.66 -6.08
CA ALA A 83 -8.40 5.36 -5.00
C ALA A 83 -9.78 6.01 -5.19
N SER A 84 -9.83 7.17 -5.83
CA SER A 84 -11.07 7.89 -6.16
C SER A 84 -11.66 7.51 -7.53
N SER A 85 -11.04 6.59 -8.26
CA SER A 85 -11.44 6.24 -9.62
C SER A 85 -12.52 5.13 -9.65
N PRO A 86 -13.39 5.11 -10.67
CA PRO A 86 -14.40 4.05 -10.83
C PRO A 86 -13.81 2.63 -10.87
N GLU A 87 -12.59 2.48 -11.36
CA GLU A 87 -11.88 1.19 -11.44
C GLU A 87 -11.49 0.67 -10.04
N ALA A 88 -11.04 1.53 -9.13
CA ALA A 88 -10.80 1.14 -7.75
C ALA A 88 -12.11 0.86 -7.01
N LEU A 89 -13.14 1.67 -7.24
CA LEU A 89 -14.46 1.54 -6.61
C LEU A 89 -15.24 0.31 -7.12
N GLY A 90 -15.13 -0.04 -8.40
CA GLY A 90 -15.75 -1.24 -8.99
C GLY A 90 -15.17 -2.55 -8.43
N SER A 91 -13.92 -2.52 -7.99
CA SER A 91 -13.28 -3.61 -7.23
C SER A 91 -13.59 -3.59 -5.72
N MET A 92 -14.20 -2.50 -5.21
CA MET A 92 -14.68 -2.32 -3.83
C MET A 92 -16.21 -2.47 -3.78
N ARG A 93 -16.75 -3.63 -4.17
CA ARG A 93 -18.18 -3.94 -3.94
C ARG A 93 -18.48 -4.36 -2.49
N GLY A 94 -17.90 -3.65 -1.54
CA GLY A 94 -18.18 -3.78 -0.11
C GLY A 94 -17.99 -2.42 0.54
N SER A 95 -19.09 -1.82 0.99
CA SER A 95 -19.11 -0.63 1.84
C SER A 95 -18.95 0.74 1.17
N ILE A 96 -19.78 1.05 0.16
CA ILE A 96 -20.27 2.42 -0.06
C ILE A 96 -21.74 2.35 -0.51
N LEU A 97 -22.66 2.08 0.43
CA LEU A 97 -24.06 2.52 0.36
C LEU A 97 -24.60 2.53 1.80
N GLY A 98 -24.65 3.73 2.37
CA GLY A 98 -25.16 4.02 3.71
C GLY A 98 -24.93 5.49 4.00
N LEU A 99 -25.79 6.32 3.41
CA LEU A 99 -26.00 7.72 3.79
C LEU A 99 -26.52 7.80 5.23
#